data_AF-A0A6B3C673-F1
#
_entry.id   AF-A0A6B3C673-F1
#
_cell.length_a   1.000
_cell.length_b   1.000
_cell.length_c   1.000
_cell.angle_alpha   90.00
_cell.angle_beta   90.00
_cell.angle_gamma   90.00
#
_symmetry.space_group_name_H-M   'P 1'
#
loop_
_entity.id
_entity.type
_entity.pdbx_description
1 polymer ?
#
loop_
_entity_poly.entity_id
_entity_poly.type
_entity_poly.pdbx_seq_one_letter_code
_entity_poly.pdbx_strand_id
1 'polypeptide(L)'
;MGNGSSHGENDGNAEQWPLLPDWMWDCTDCVRLYEEMRHVQAEVAGLTAEDASVDWDFTDSVLGTQIRLGRHLADTHAELLSPWDPGCATCAERQESLVKAEGRPDWMPAAVMNAEEHRARHLFVPPRLLRLL
;
A
#
# COMPACT_ATOMS: atom_id res chain seq x y z
N MET A 1 31.23 13.36 -31.70
CA MET A 1 31.62 12.24 -30.82
C MET A 1 31.83 12.81 -29.42
N GLY A 2 31.13 12.25 -28.42
CA GLY A 2 31.10 12.68 -27.01
C GLY A 2 30.10 13.83 -26.76
N ASN A 3 29.22 13.83 -25.76
CA ASN A 3 29.15 13.03 -24.54
C ASN A 3 27.70 12.81 -24.10
N GLY A 4 27.51 11.74 -23.31
CA GLY A 4 26.23 11.23 -22.86
C GLY A 4 25.50 12.15 -21.89
N SER A 5 24.18 12.10 -21.99
CA SER A 5 23.27 12.58 -20.96
C SER A 5 22.74 11.35 -20.21
N SER A 6 23.23 11.18 -18.99
CA SER A 6 22.74 10.24 -18.00
C SER A 6 21.24 10.41 -17.79
N HIS A 7 20.45 9.40 -18.13
CA HIS A 7 19.09 9.20 -17.62
C HIS A 7 19.13 7.91 -16.81
N GLY A 8 19.40 8.04 -15.51
CA GLY A 8 19.58 6.87 -14.65
C GLY A 8 19.48 7.22 -13.17
N GLU A 9 18.39 7.88 -12.73
CA GLU A 9 18.17 8.16 -11.30
C GLU A 9 16.69 8.11 -10.85
N ASN A 10 15.78 7.42 -11.57
CA ASN A 10 14.38 7.32 -11.11
C ASN A 10 13.85 5.89 -10.86
N ASP A 11 14.60 4.85 -11.20
CA ASP A 11 14.15 3.45 -10.97
C ASP A 11 14.51 2.91 -9.58
N GLY A 12 15.48 3.50 -8.88
CA GLY A 12 15.96 2.96 -7.59
C GLY A 12 14.98 3.11 -6.42
N ASN A 13 14.02 4.04 -6.48
CA ASN A 13 13.08 4.31 -5.39
C ASN A 13 11.82 3.41 -5.47
N ALA A 14 11.39 3.03 -6.68
CA ALA A 14 10.12 2.32 -6.88
C ALA A 14 10.06 0.92 -6.25
N GLU A 15 11.22 0.33 -5.96
CA GLU A 15 11.39 -0.98 -5.32
C GLU A 15 11.70 -0.88 -3.82
N GLN A 16 12.07 0.31 -3.33
CA GLN A 16 12.42 0.51 -1.93
C GLN A 16 11.16 0.60 -1.07
N TRP A 17 11.19 -0.10 0.06
CA TRP A 17 10.14 0.04 1.08
C TRP A 17 10.19 1.44 1.68
N PRO A 18 9.05 2.17 1.74
CA PRO A 18 9.01 3.49 2.34
C PRO A 18 9.46 3.45 3.80
N LEU A 19 10.13 4.53 4.24
CA LEU A 19 10.31 4.77 5.66
C LEU A 19 8.97 5.21 6.25
N LEU A 20 8.55 4.52 7.31
CA LEU A 20 7.31 4.87 7.98
C LEU A 20 7.41 6.24 8.66
N PRO A 21 6.35 7.07 8.59
CA PRO A 21 6.28 8.30 9.38
C PRO A 21 6.38 8.05 10.88
N ASP A 22 6.96 9.01 11.61
CA ASP A 22 7.14 8.92 13.07
C ASP A 22 5.84 8.61 13.83
N TRP A 23 4.73 9.24 13.42
CA TRP A 23 3.43 9.06 14.07
C TRP A 23 2.89 7.61 13.99
N MET A 24 3.32 6.81 13.01
CA MET A 24 2.93 5.39 12.94
C MET A 24 3.56 4.58 14.07
N TRP A 25 4.72 5.01 14.58
CA TRP A 25 5.39 4.34 15.70
C TRP A 25 4.76 4.66 17.05
N ASP A 26 3.99 5.75 17.13
CA ASP A 26 3.23 6.13 18.34
C ASP A 26 1.93 5.32 18.49
N CYS A 27 1.45 4.66 17.42
CA CYS A 27 0.24 3.84 17.45
C CYS A 27 0.59 2.34 17.56
N THR A 28 0.23 1.73 18.69
CA THR A 28 0.54 0.31 18.96
C THR A 28 -0.03 -0.65 17.90
N ASP A 29 -1.23 -0.37 17.37
CA ASP A 29 -1.83 -1.21 16.32
C ASP A 29 -1.14 -1.03 14.97
N CYS A 30 -0.71 0.20 14.61
CA CYS A 30 0.10 0.43 13.41
C CYS A 30 1.40 -0.38 13.46
N VAL A 31 2.12 -0.33 14.58
CA VAL A 31 3.37 -1.09 14.77
C VAL A 31 3.11 -2.58 14.65
N ARG A 32 2.15 -3.12 15.39
CA ARG A 32 1.82 -4.56 15.39
C ARG A 32 1.45 -5.06 13.99
N LEU A 33 0.58 -4.35 13.29
CA LEU A 33 0.11 -4.74 11.95
C LEU A 33 1.23 -4.63 10.91
N TYR A 34 2.11 -3.63 11.03
CA TYR A 34 3.27 -3.50 10.17
C TYR A 34 4.27 -4.64 10.40
N GLU A 35 4.60 -4.95 11.65
CA GLU A 35 5.49 -6.07 11.99
C GLU A 35 4.94 -7.41 11.47
N GLU A 36 3.64 -7.65 11.62
CA GLU A 36 2.96 -8.84 11.06
C GLU A 36 3.12 -8.91 9.53
N MET A 37 2.87 -7.79 8.83
CA MET A 37 3.07 -7.72 7.37
C MET A 37 4.53 -8.01 6.98
N ARG A 38 5.50 -7.45 7.71
CA ARG A 38 6.93 -7.65 7.45
C ARG A 38 7.35 -9.10 7.71
N HIS A 39 6.78 -9.73 8.72
CA HIS A 39 7.02 -11.14 9.04
C HIS A 39 6.53 -12.05 7.92
N VAL A 40 5.25 -11.92 7.52
CA VAL A 40 4.68 -12.71 6.41
C VAL A 40 5.45 -12.49 5.11
N GLN A 41 5.89 -11.27 4.82
CA GLN A 41 6.72 -11.00 3.66
C GLN A 41 8.06 -11.76 3.70
N ALA A 42 8.71 -11.80 4.87
CA ALA A 42 9.97 -12.52 5.05
C ALA A 42 9.78 -14.04 4.91
N GLU A 43 8.69 -14.59 5.46
CA GLU A 43 8.36 -16.00 5.34
C GLU A 43 8.08 -16.41 3.89
N VAL A 44 7.28 -15.63 3.16
CA VAL A 44 7.04 -15.86 1.71
C VAL A 44 8.35 -15.81 0.93
N ALA A 45 9.21 -14.84 1.20
CA ALA A 45 10.52 -14.74 0.54
C ALA A 45 11.41 -15.97 0.84
N GLY A 46 11.42 -16.46 2.08
CA GLY A 46 12.14 -17.67 2.48
C GLY A 46 11.58 -18.94 1.83
N LEU A 47 10.25 -19.05 1.72
CA LEU A 47 9.58 -20.22 1.14
C LEU A 47 9.77 -20.33 -0.38
N THR A 48 9.86 -19.21 -1.10
CA THR A 48 10.25 -19.24 -2.53
C THR A 48 11.65 -19.81 -2.77
N ALA A 49 12.49 -19.91 -1.73
CA ALA A 49 13.81 -20.50 -1.82
C ALA A 49 13.82 -22.01 -1.51
N GLU A 50 12.85 -22.55 -0.76
CA GLU A 50 13.00 -23.90 -0.17
C GLU A 50 11.81 -24.87 -0.29
N ASP A 51 10.53 -24.49 -0.44
CA ASP A 51 9.46 -25.49 -0.67
C ASP A 51 8.08 -24.90 -1.05
N ALA A 52 7.46 -25.44 -2.10
CA ALA A 52 6.23 -24.93 -2.73
C ALA A 52 4.92 -25.62 -2.27
N SER A 53 4.89 -26.24 -1.10
CA SER A 53 3.76 -27.09 -0.64
C SER A 53 2.89 -26.52 0.49
N VAL A 54 3.08 -25.24 0.85
CA VAL A 54 2.34 -24.59 1.96
C VAL A 54 0.98 -24.05 1.48
N ASP A 55 -0.07 -24.39 2.24
CA ASP A 55 -1.45 -23.90 2.08
C ASP A 55 -1.53 -22.45 2.60
N TRP A 56 -1.71 -21.47 1.70
CA TRP A 56 -1.77 -20.06 2.06
C TRP A 56 -3.23 -19.59 2.11
N ASP A 57 -3.75 -19.37 3.32
CA ASP A 57 -5.00 -18.66 3.50
C ASP A 57 -4.88 -17.19 3.10
N PHE A 58 -5.94 -16.60 2.55
CA PHE A 58 -5.94 -15.20 2.09
C PHE A 58 -5.59 -14.18 3.20
N THR A 59 -5.92 -14.50 4.46
CA THR A 59 -5.59 -13.69 5.65
C THR A 59 -4.11 -13.70 5.99
N ASP A 60 -3.43 -14.79 5.63
CA ASP A 60 -2.01 -15.04 5.90
C ASP A 60 -1.14 -14.67 4.69
N SER A 61 -1.76 -14.05 3.67
CA SER A 61 -1.04 -13.50 2.54
C SER A 61 -0.47 -12.11 2.84
N VAL A 62 0.62 -11.75 2.15
CA VAL A 62 1.16 -10.37 2.15
C VAL A 62 0.08 -9.36 1.78
N LEU A 63 -0.85 -9.70 0.88
CA LEU A 63 -1.96 -8.82 0.53
C LEU A 63 -2.97 -8.66 1.68
N GLY A 64 -3.30 -9.74 2.38
CA GLY A 64 -4.21 -9.72 3.52
C GLY A 64 -3.68 -8.85 4.67
N THR A 65 -2.39 -8.92 4.96
CA THR A 65 -1.74 -8.04 5.95
C THR A 65 -1.69 -6.58 5.50
N GLN A 66 -1.44 -6.30 4.22
CA GLN A 66 -1.51 -4.94 3.65
C GLN A 66 -2.93 -4.34 3.74
N ILE A 67 -3.97 -5.12 3.45
CA ILE A 67 -5.37 -4.67 3.59
C ILE A 67 -5.67 -4.32 5.05
N ARG A 68 -5.27 -5.18 6.00
CA ARG A 68 -5.50 -4.94 7.44
C ARG A 68 -4.83 -3.67 7.94
N LEU A 69 -3.56 -3.47 7.61
CA LEU A 69 -2.82 -2.24 7.97
C LEU A 69 -3.43 -1.01 7.27
N GLY A 70 -3.67 -1.09 5.96
CA GLY A 70 -4.25 0.01 5.18
C GLY A 70 -5.61 0.44 5.71
N ARG A 71 -6.45 -0.51 6.09
CA ARG A 71 -7.77 -0.24 6.67
C ARG A 71 -7.67 0.39 8.05
N HIS A 72 -6.77 -0.10 8.92
CA HIS A 72 -6.55 0.53 10.22
C HIS A 72 -6.13 2.01 10.07
N LEU A 73 -5.21 2.28 9.14
CA LEU A 73 -4.76 3.63 8.83
C LEU A 73 -5.89 4.51 8.26
N ALA A 74 -6.72 3.97 7.37
CA ALA A 74 -7.89 4.66 6.85
C ALA A 74 -8.92 4.96 7.95
N ASP A 75 -9.23 4.01 8.82
CA ASP A 75 -10.25 4.17 9.85
C ASP A 75 -9.79 5.06 11.02
N THR A 76 -8.51 5.01 11.38
CA THR A 76 -7.98 5.61 12.63
C THR A 76 -7.16 6.87 12.39
N HIS A 77 -6.58 7.02 11.21
CA HIS A 77 -5.58 8.05 10.88
C HIS A 77 -5.85 8.71 9.53
N ALA A 78 -7.11 8.77 9.08
CA ALA A 78 -7.53 9.30 7.78
C ALA A 78 -6.93 10.69 7.48
N GLU A 79 -6.87 11.55 8.50
CA GLU A 79 -6.37 12.92 8.45
C GLU A 79 -4.85 13.03 8.32
N LEU A 80 -4.12 11.96 8.68
CA LEU A 80 -2.66 11.88 8.58
C LEU A 80 -2.19 11.20 7.29
N LEU A 81 -3.12 10.66 6.49
CA LEU A 81 -2.79 10.01 5.23
C LEU A 81 -2.20 11.00 4.22
N SER A 82 -1.21 10.52 3.45
CA SER A 82 -0.63 11.27 2.35
C SER A 82 -1.70 11.83 1.40
N PRO A 83 -1.48 13.02 0.82
CA PRO A 83 -2.30 13.51 -0.28
C PRO A 83 -2.34 12.49 -1.43
N TRP A 84 -3.32 12.66 -2.31
CA TRP A 84 -3.40 11.88 -3.54
C TRP A 84 -2.13 12.07 -4.39
N ASP A 85 -1.53 10.96 -4.80
CA ASP A 85 -0.36 10.97 -5.68
C ASP A 85 -0.81 11.12 -7.15
N PRO A 86 -0.49 12.24 -7.84
CA PRO A 86 -0.85 12.44 -9.24
C PRO A 86 -0.12 11.47 -10.20
N GLY A 87 0.98 10.84 -9.77
CA GLY A 87 1.70 9.83 -10.54
C GLY A 87 1.11 8.41 -10.42
N CYS A 88 0.12 8.23 -9.55
CA CYS A 88 -0.49 6.92 -9.29
C CYS A 88 -1.82 6.77 -10.03
N ALA A 89 -1.87 5.85 -11.01
CA ALA A 89 -3.08 5.56 -11.78
C ALA A 89 -4.24 5.09 -10.88
N THR A 90 -3.97 4.24 -9.88
CA THR A 90 -4.99 3.77 -8.94
C THR A 90 -5.53 4.91 -8.06
N CYS A 91 -4.72 5.92 -7.71
CA CYS A 91 -5.22 7.13 -7.05
C CYS A 91 -6.23 7.87 -7.94
N ALA A 92 -5.92 8.05 -9.22
CA ALA A 92 -6.83 8.68 -10.18
C ALA A 92 -8.15 7.88 -10.32
N GLU A 93 -8.07 6.56 -10.45
CA GLU A 93 -9.25 5.69 -10.52
C GLU A 93 -10.12 5.75 -9.26
N ARG A 94 -9.50 5.84 -8.07
CA ARG A 94 -10.22 5.99 -6.81
C ARG A 94 -10.88 7.35 -6.69
N GLN A 95 -10.22 8.42 -7.12
CA GLN A 95 -10.85 9.75 -7.21
C GLN A 95 -12.05 9.74 -8.16
N GLU A 96 -11.94 9.12 -9.34
CA GLU A 96 -13.08 8.97 -10.24
C GLU A 96 -14.22 8.14 -9.62
N SER A 97 -13.87 7.09 -8.87
CA SER A 97 -14.86 6.24 -8.19
C SER A 97 -15.63 7.00 -7.12
N LEU A 98 -14.98 7.91 -6.40
CA LEU A 98 -15.63 8.81 -5.45
C LEU A 98 -16.63 9.73 -6.15
N VAL A 99 -16.23 10.37 -7.25
CA VAL A 99 -17.13 11.23 -8.05
C VAL A 99 -18.33 10.43 -8.56
N LYS A 100 -18.12 9.21 -9.08
CA LYS A 100 -19.20 8.33 -9.54
C LYS A 100 -20.14 7.92 -8.39
N ALA A 101 -19.64 7.84 -7.16
CA ALA A 101 -20.41 7.46 -5.98
C ALA A 101 -21.27 8.61 -5.40
N GLU A 102 -21.03 9.88 -5.77
CA GLU A 102 -21.82 11.02 -5.26
C GLU A 102 -23.33 10.88 -5.54
N GLY A 103 -23.69 10.27 -6.69
CA GLY A 103 -25.07 9.96 -7.04
C GLY A 103 -25.60 8.62 -6.51
N ARG A 104 -24.80 7.90 -5.70
CA ARG A 104 -25.04 6.51 -5.25
C ARG A 104 -24.72 6.37 -3.76
N PRO A 105 -25.59 6.84 -2.85
CA PRO A 105 -25.32 6.85 -1.40
C PRO A 105 -24.91 5.48 -0.83
N ASP A 106 -25.53 4.39 -1.31
CA ASP A 106 -25.20 3.03 -0.88
C ASP A 106 -23.76 2.60 -1.25
N TRP A 107 -23.15 3.25 -2.24
CA TRP A 107 -21.81 2.94 -2.74
C TRP A 107 -20.75 3.83 -2.11
N MET A 108 -21.14 5.00 -1.60
CA MET A 108 -20.21 6.00 -1.07
C MET A 108 -19.32 5.45 0.05
N PRO A 109 -19.82 4.72 1.06
CA PRO A 109 -18.95 4.20 2.13
C PRO A 109 -17.85 3.26 1.61
N ALA A 110 -18.20 2.38 0.67
CA ALA A 110 -17.23 1.48 0.06
C ALA A 110 -16.22 2.23 -0.83
N ALA A 111 -16.67 3.25 -1.56
CA ALA A 111 -15.80 4.08 -2.39
C ALA A 111 -14.78 4.85 -1.54
N VAL A 112 -15.23 5.46 -0.42
CA VAL A 112 -14.37 6.16 0.55
C VAL A 112 -13.35 5.20 1.16
N MET A 113 -13.80 4.04 1.68
CA MET A 113 -12.88 3.06 2.27
C MET A 113 -11.82 2.59 1.28
N ASN A 114 -12.21 2.22 0.06
CA ASN A 114 -11.27 1.78 -0.98
C ASN A 114 -10.28 2.88 -1.41
N ALA A 115 -10.72 4.14 -1.35
CA ALA A 115 -9.90 5.31 -1.64
C ALA A 115 -8.85 5.56 -0.54
N GLU A 116 -9.29 5.57 0.71
CA GLU A 116 -8.45 5.85 1.86
C GLU A 116 -7.49 4.70 2.15
N GLU A 117 -7.93 3.45 2.03
CA GLU A 117 -7.06 2.28 2.14
C GLU A 117 -5.94 2.33 1.10
N HIS A 118 -6.28 2.69 -0.14
CA HIS A 118 -5.26 2.85 -1.19
C HIS A 118 -4.27 3.97 -0.85
N ARG A 119 -4.75 5.15 -0.41
CA ARG A 119 -3.88 6.25 0.04
C ARG A 119 -2.97 5.82 1.18
N ALA A 120 -3.48 5.05 2.14
CA ALA A 120 -2.71 4.55 3.27
C ALA A 120 -1.56 3.64 2.82
N ARG A 121 -1.77 2.79 1.81
CA ARG A 121 -0.71 1.90 1.31
C ARG A 121 0.50 2.64 0.74
N HIS A 122 0.37 3.88 0.29
CA HIS A 122 1.52 4.70 -0.11
C HIS A 122 2.52 4.94 1.03
N LEU A 123 2.08 4.85 2.29
CA LEU A 123 2.96 5.03 3.46
C LEU A 123 3.89 3.84 3.71
N PHE A 124 3.56 2.66 3.21
CA PHE A 124 4.26 1.43 3.59
C PHE A 124 4.47 0.44 2.46
N VAL A 125 3.94 0.65 1.25
CA VAL A 125 4.11 -0.23 0.10
C VAL A 125 4.92 0.49 -0.99
N PRO A 126 5.95 -0.14 -1.57
CA PRO A 126 6.69 0.42 -2.71
C PRO A 126 5.79 0.74 -3.91
N PRO A 127 6.04 1.84 -4.65
CA PRO A 127 5.23 2.23 -5.81
C PRO A 127 5.02 1.14 -6.86
N ARG A 128 6.01 0.26 -7.08
CA ARG A 128 5.90 -0.84 -8.04
C ARG A 128 4.83 -1.88 -7.64
N LEU A 129 4.68 -2.14 -6.34
CA LEU A 129 3.73 -3.12 -5.82
C LEU A 129 2.30 -2.54 -5.71
N LEU A 130 2.16 -1.21 -5.60
CA LEU A 130 0.87 -0.53 -5.58
C LEU A 130 0.10 -0.62 -6.90
N ARG A 131 0.78 -0.82 -8.03
CA ARG A 131 0.17 -0.90 -9.38
C ARG A 131 -0.54 -2.23 -9.65
N LEU A 132 -0.37 -3.22 -8.78
CA LEU A 132 -0.88 -4.58 -8.97
C LEU A 132 -2.23 -4.82 -8.29
N LEU A 133 -2.82 -3.77 -7.67
CA LEU A 133 -3.99 -3.84 -6.79
C LEU A 133 -5.03 -2.77 -7.11
#